data_AF-A0A3N5X3B8-F1
#
_entry.id   AF-A0A3N5X3B8-F1
#
_cell.length_a   1.000
_cell.length_b   1.000
_cell.length_c   1.000
_cell.angle_alpha   90.00
_cell.angle_beta   90.00
_cell.angle_gamma   90.00
#
_symmetry.space_group_name_H-M   'P 1'
#
loop_
_entity.id
_entity.type
_entity.pdbx_description
1 polymer ?
#
loop_
_entity_poly.entity_id
_entity_poly.type
_entity_poly.pdbx_seq_one_letter_code
_entity_poly.pdbx_strand_id
1 'polypeptide(L)'
;KEMIGQVKVTKTIKPGVVTFNLGYGHWATGAADVTIDGKIIKGDPRRGKGVHLNAAMWIDPYLKNTTLQDPVGGSAVFYDSKVRLVKV
;
A
#
# COMPACT_ATOMS: atom_id res chain seq x y z
N LYS A 1 8.35 -0.22 3.56
CA LYS A 1 7.86 0.30 4.86
C LYS A 1 6.86 -0.70 5.41
N GLU A 2 6.81 -0.90 6.73
CA GLU A 2 5.85 -1.82 7.33
C GLU A 2 4.41 -1.37 7.11
N MET A 3 3.50 -2.33 7.03
CA MET A 3 2.05 -2.10 6.86
C MET A 3 1.36 -1.95 8.22
N ILE A 4 1.86 -1.06 9.06
CA ILE A 4 1.31 -0.75 10.38
C ILE A 4 0.58 0.59 10.30
N GLY A 5 -0.65 0.64 10.79
CA GLY A 5 -1.49 1.84 10.76
C GLY A 5 -2.54 1.84 11.85
N GLN A 6 -3.22 2.99 12.01
CA GLN A 6 -4.31 3.12 12.96
C GLN A 6 -5.63 2.64 12.34
N VAL A 7 -6.39 1.84 13.10
CA VAL A 7 -7.72 1.38 12.69
C VAL A 7 -8.75 2.42 13.09
N LYS A 8 -9.56 2.87 12.14
CA LYS A 8 -10.76 3.70 12.38
C LYS A 8 -12.01 2.84 12.18
N VAL A 9 -12.72 2.56 13.26
CA VAL A 9 -13.99 1.81 13.21
C VAL A 9 -15.13 2.77 12.83
N THR A 10 -15.99 2.35 11.90
CA THR A 10 -17.11 3.14 11.40
C THR A 10 -18.27 2.24 10.97
N LYS A 11 -19.49 2.76 11.00
CA LYS A 11 -20.71 2.10 10.49
C LYS A 11 -20.91 2.27 8.98
N THR A 12 -20.07 3.06 8.32
CA THR A 12 -20.18 3.39 6.89
C THR A 12 -19.56 2.34 5.96
N ILE A 13 -18.89 1.33 6.51
CA ILE A 13 -18.24 0.26 5.77
C ILE A 13 -18.98 -1.05 6.05
N LYS A 14 -19.15 -1.88 5.01
CA LYS A 14 -19.78 -3.19 5.12
C LYS A 14 -19.05 -4.04 6.18
N PRO A 15 -19.79 -4.74 7.07
CA PRO A 15 -19.18 -5.67 8.02
C PRO A 15 -18.26 -6.70 7.35
N GLY A 16 -17.10 -6.95 7.94
CA GLY A 16 -16.09 -7.86 7.41
C GLY A 16 -15.18 -7.27 6.32
N VAL A 17 -15.37 -6.00 5.93
CA VAL A 17 -14.54 -5.31 4.93
C VAL A 17 -13.63 -4.31 5.62
N VAL A 18 -12.39 -4.23 5.15
CA VAL A 18 -11.43 -3.18 5.48
C VAL A 18 -11.16 -2.39 4.22
N THR A 19 -11.14 -1.07 4.33
CA THR A 19 -10.76 -0.17 3.24
C THR A 19 -9.65 0.76 3.70
N PHE A 20 -8.87 1.26 2.75
CA PHE A 20 -7.82 2.24 2.97
C PHE A 20 -7.72 3.18 1.76
N ASN A 21 -7.19 4.37 1.98
CA ASN A 21 -6.93 5.32 0.92
C ASN A 21 -5.53 5.05 0.33
N LEU A 22 -5.45 4.85 -0.98
CA LEU A 22 -4.18 4.78 -1.68
C LEU A 22 -3.57 6.19 -1.83
N GLY A 23 -2.25 6.30 -1.72
CA GLY A 23 -1.51 7.58 -1.82
C GLY A 23 -0.81 8.03 -0.54
N TYR A 24 -0.78 7.18 0.49
CA TYR A 24 -0.05 7.43 1.74
C TYR A 24 1.05 6.38 1.95
N GLY A 25 1.88 6.57 2.98
CA GLY A 25 2.87 5.58 3.40
C GLY A 25 4.07 5.44 2.46
N HIS A 26 4.36 6.46 1.66
CA HIS A 26 5.50 6.45 0.75
C HIS A 26 6.82 6.27 1.52
N TRP A 27 7.70 5.41 0.97
CA TRP A 27 9.07 5.25 1.44
C TRP A 27 10.09 5.98 0.56
N ALA A 28 9.66 6.40 -0.63
CA ALA A 28 10.42 7.22 -1.58
C ALA A 28 9.54 8.40 -2.01
N THR A 29 9.66 8.85 -3.26
CA THR A 29 8.82 9.95 -3.80
C THR A 29 8.96 11.20 -2.94
N GLY A 30 10.20 11.53 -2.54
CA GLY A 30 10.51 12.66 -1.66
C GLY A 30 10.09 12.49 -0.21
N ALA A 31 9.70 11.29 0.26
CA ALA A 31 9.49 11.00 1.68
C ALA A 31 10.77 10.66 2.44
N ALA A 32 11.82 10.26 1.73
CA ALA A 32 13.13 9.91 2.26
C ALA A 32 14.21 10.71 1.53
N ASP A 33 15.35 10.88 2.19
CA ASP A 33 16.55 11.45 1.57
C ASP A 33 16.99 10.58 0.39
N VAL A 34 17.44 11.23 -0.68
CA VAL A 34 18.04 10.54 -1.84
C VAL A 34 19.40 11.15 -2.12
N THR A 35 20.35 10.31 -2.54
CA THR A 35 21.69 10.76 -2.93
C THR A 35 21.81 10.72 -4.45
N ILE A 36 22.15 11.86 -5.05
CA ILE A 36 22.39 12.01 -6.49
C ILE A 36 23.76 12.65 -6.65
N ASP A 37 24.68 11.99 -7.37
CA ASP A 37 26.05 12.45 -7.61
C ASP A 37 26.79 12.87 -6.33
N GLY A 38 26.65 12.07 -5.27
CA GLY A 38 27.25 12.33 -3.95
C GLY A 38 26.59 13.45 -3.15
N LYS A 39 25.57 14.12 -3.68
CA LYS A 39 24.80 15.17 -2.99
C LYS A 39 23.52 14.60 -2.38
N ILE A 40 23.26 14.93 -1.13
CA ILE A 40 22.03 14.54 -0.44
C ILE A 40 20.93 15.56 -0.75
N ILE A 41 19.85 15.08 -1.36
CA ILE A 41 18.60 15.81 -1.49
C ILE A 41 17.69 15.37 -0.35
N LYS A 42 17.35 16.32 0.54
CA LYS A 42 16.54 16.04 1.71
C LYS A 42 15.09 15.73 1.34
N GLY A 43 14.57 14.64 1.88
CA GLY A 43 13.15 14.30 1.78
C GLY A 43 12.30 15.14 2.73
N ASP A 44 10.99 15.17 2.50
CA ASP A 44 9.97 15.65 3.43
C ASP A 44 9.30 14.45 4.11
N PRO A 45 9.63 14.15 5.38
CA PRO A 45 9.07 13.02 6.11
C PRO A 45 7.55 13.01 6.19
N ARG A 46 6.88 14.16 6.02
CA ARG A 46 5.41 14.24 6.01
C ARG A 46 4.80 13.45 4.87
N ARG A 47 5.48 13.34 3.73
CA ARG A 47 5.05 12.58 2.55
C ARG A 47 5.03 11.07 2.79
N GLY A 48 5.78 10.60 3.79
CA GLY A 48 5.79 9.20 4.20
C GLY A 48 4.78 8.84 5.28
N LYS A 49 3.96 9.79 5.76
CA LYS A 49 2.94 9.50 6.79
C LYS A 49 1.82 8.60 6.24
N GLY A 50 1.11 7.94 7.15
CA GLY A 50 0.07 6.96 6.83
C GLY A 50 0.65 5.60 6.44
N VAL A 51 -0.15 4.80 5.73
CA VAL A 51 0.19 3.41 5.39
C VAL A 51 -0.07 3.14 3.92
N HIS A 52 0.78 2.32 3.30
CA HIS A 52 0.62 1.86 1.92
C HIS A 52 0.33 0.36 1.91
N LEU A 53 -0.89 -0.04 1.53
CA LEU A 53 -1.34 -1.44 1.68
C LEU A 53 -1.32 -2.27 0.39
N ASN A 54 -0.79 -1.77 -0.74
CA ASN A 54 -0.71 -2.60 -1.95
C ASN A 54 0.08 -3.90 -1.74
N ALA A 55 1.04 -3.92 -0.82
CA ALA A 55 1.81 -5.12 -0.51
C ALA A 55 1.00 -6.19 0.26
N ALA A 56 -0.19 -5.86 0.76
CA ALA A 56 -1.13 -6.81 1.34
C ALA A 56 -2.08 -7.42 0.28
N MET A 57 -2.06 -6.90 -0.95
CA MET A 57 -2.93 -7.37 -2.03
C MET A 57 -2.44 -8.71 -2.56
N TRP A 58 -3.37 -9.50 -3.09
CA TRP A 58 -3.09 -10.84 -3.57
C TRP A 58 -2.16 -10.81 -4.78
N ILE A 59 -0.94 -11.33 -4.59
CA ILE A 59 0.04 -11.54 -5.66
C ILE A 59 -0.45 -12.65 -6.59
N ASP A 60 -0.33 -12.41 -7.89
CA ASP A 60 -0.63 -13.40 -8.91
C ASP A 60 0.25 -14.65 -8.71
N PRO A 61 -0.34 -15.85 -8.53
CA PRO A 61 0.43 -17.05 -8.20
C PRO A 61 1.31 -17.55 -9.35
N TYR A 62 1.01 -17.17 -10.59
CA TYR A 62 1.77 -17.54 -11.78
C TYR A 62 2.91 -16.54 -12.03
N LEU A 63 2.60 -15.24 -12.08
CA LEU A 63 3.56 -14.17 -12.38
C LEU A 63 4.45 -13.80 -11.18
N LYS A 64 3.95 -13.96 -9.94
CA LYS A 64 4.67 -13.84 -8.66
C LYS A 64 5.26 -12.47 -8.33
N ASN A 65 5.14 -11.48 -9.20
CA ASN A 65 5.71 -10.14 -9.02
C ASN A 65 4.70 -9.00 -9.20
N THR A 66 3.44 -9.33 -9.49
CA THR A 66 2.36 -8.38 -9.72
C THR A 66 1.08 -8.88 -9.06
N THR A 67 0.08 -8.01 -8.99
CA THR A 67 -1.27 -8.38 -8.55
C THR A 67 -1.97 -9.24 -9.61
N LEU A 68 -3.04 -9.93 -9.23
CA LEU A 68 -3.89 -10.67 -10.15
C LEU A 68 -4.26 -9.83 -11.39
N GLN A 69 -4.25 -10.46 -12.56
CA GLN A 69 -4.62 -9.81 -13.82
C GLN A 69 -6.00 -10.29 -14.28
N ASP A 70 -6.80 -9.38 -14.81
CA ASP A 70 -7.98 -9.74 -15.58
C ASP A 70 -7.53 -10.32 -16.95
N PRO A 71 -7.78 -11.62 -17.22
CA PRO A 71 -7.32 -12.26 -18.45
C PRO A 71 -8.04 -11.76 -19.71
N VAL A 72 -9.18 -11.08 -19.58
CA VAL A 72 -9.96 -10.57 -20.71
C VAL A 72 -9.62 -9.11 -20.99
N GLY A 73 -9.70 -8.25 -19.96
CA GLY A 73 -9.49 -6.81 -20.08
C GLY A 73 -8.06 -6.34 -19.85
N GLY A 74 -7.15 -7.19 -19.38
CA GLY A 74 -5.74 -6.86 -19.14
C GLY A 74 -5.49 -5.88 -17.98
N SER A 75 -6.48 -5.73 -17.09
CA SER A 75 -6.41 -4.80 -15.95
C SER A 75 -5.80 -5.45 -14.70
N ALA A 76 -5.23 -4.62 -13.84
CA ALA A 76 -4.77 -5.03 -12.52
C ALA A 76 -5.95 -5.16 -11.53
N VAL A 77 -6.05 -6.30 -10.85
CA VAL A 77 -7.08 -6.57 -9.85
C VAL A 77 -6.50 -6.33 -8.46
N PHE A 78 -6.92 -5.23 -7.82
CA PHE A 78 -6.52 -4.87 -6.44
C PHE A 78 -7.63 -5.05 -5.40
N TYR A 79 -8.83 -5.44 -5.84
CA TYR A 79 -9.98 -5.63 -4.94
C TYR A 79 -10.05 -7.07 -4.43
N ASP A 80 -10.88 -7.30 -3.41
CA ASP A 80 -11.23 -8.62 -2.85
C ASP A 80 -10.08 -9.46 -2.26
N SER A 81 -8.92 -8.84 -2.01
CA SER A 81 -7.84 -9.48 -1.27
C SER A 81 -8.26 -9.77 0.17
N LYS A 82 -8.21 -11.05 0.58
CA LYS A 82 -8.51 -11.46 1.94
C LYS A 82 -7.34 -11.12 2.86
N VAL A 83 -7.61 -10.32 3.89
CA VAL A 83 -6.62 -9.88 4.86
C VAL A 83 -7.04 -10.22 6.28
N ARG A 84 -6.08 -10.32 7.19
CA ARG A 84 -6.29 -10.42 8.63
C ARG A 84 -5.59 -9.25 9.31
N LEU A 85 -6.34 -8.46 10.06
CA LEU A 85 -5.76 -7.43 10.92
C LEU A 85 -5.19 -8.08 12.18
N VAL A 86 -3.98 -7.70 12.55
CA VAL A 86 -3.29 -8.15 13.77
C VAL A 86 -2.95 -6.90 14.58
N LYS A 87 -3.31 -6.91 15.86
CA LYS A 87 -2.92 -5.84 16.78
C LYS A 87 -1.41 -5.95 17.05
N VAL A 88 -0.73 -4.82 17.00
CA VAL A 88 0.68 -4.66 17.37
C VAL A 88 0.83 -4.07 18.76
#